data_AF-A0A6F9AD85-F1
#
_entry.id   AF-A0A6F9AD85-F1
#
_cell.length_a   1.000
_cell.length_b   1.000
_cell.length_c   1.000
_cell.angle_alpha   90.00
_cell.angle_beta   90.00
_cell.angle_gamma   90.00
#
_symmetry.space_group_name_H-M   'P 1'
#
loop_
_entity.id
_entity.type
_entity.pdbx_description
1 polymer ?
#
loop_
_entity_poly.entity_id
_entity_poly.type
_entity_poly.pdbx_seq_one_letter_code
_entity_poly.pdbx_strand_id
1 'polypeptide(L)'
;MSPRALYLVGSGVTCSRAAQRPVLLKMGSGESRPGKVSLCGDTSSKAPASPAEPKGKRPPVLVDGVTLNGPTLDIREAESFLRDAMPIIMEEAIWKATDVKEKVCEWRSPEQLKDLLDLELREGGEAHPQILQRCRDAIRYSVKTGMDPYSLVGRFITEAINPSLYTYEVAPVFLLTEEAVLKKMIEIIGWQEGGDGIFSPGGSVSNMYAVNVARYHHCPDVKELGLSALPRLVMFTSQECHYSVAKAAAFLGIGTNNVYVIPSDKRGKMIPAEFEKQVQRAKYEACWGGGALMSKKHRYLLQGIH
;
A
#
# COMPACT_ATOMS: atom_id res chain seq x y z
N MET A 1 -21.90 -16.58 -30.42
CA MET A 1 -20.79 -16.31 -29.48
C MET A 1 -21.32 -16.38 -28.06
N SER A 2 -20.77 -17.25 -27.21
CA SER A 2 -21.26 -17.47 -25.84
C SER A 2 -20.79 -16.33 -24.92
N PRO A 3 -21.68 -15.62 -24.19
CA PRO A 3 -21.26 -14.61 -23.23
C PRO A 3 -20.67 -15.28 -21.99
N ARG A 4 -19.35 -15.21 -21.84
CA ARG A 4 -18.62 -15.62 -20.63
C ARG A 4 -18.66 -14.44 -19.64
N ALA A 5 -19.35 -14.63 -18.52
CA ALA A 5 -19.44 -13.64 -17.43
C ALA A 5 -18.07 -13.44 -16.75
N LEU A 6 -17.85 -12.24 -16.21
CA LEU A 6 -16.65 -11.90 -15.44
C LEU A 6 -16.87 -12.29 -13.97
N TYR A 7 -16.04 -13.19 -13.43
CA TYR A 7 -16.13 -13.69 -12.06
C TYR A 7 -15.08 -13.01 -11.18
N LEU A 8 -15.51 -12.26 -10.18
CA LEU A 8 -14.64 -11.76 -9.11
C LEU A 8 -15.16 -12.29 -7.78
N VAL A 9 -14.54 -13.36 -7.27
CA VAL A 9 -14.74 -13.79 -5.89
C VAL A 9 -13.83 -12.93 -5.02
N GLY A 10 -14.36 -11.81 -4.55
CA GLY A 10 -13.69 -11.00 -3.54
C GLY A 10 -13.65 -11.75 -2.20
N SER A 11 -12.65 -12.61 -1.99
CA SER A 11 -12.31 -13.04 -0.64
C SER A 11 -11.55 -11.90 0.02
N GLY A 12 -12.29 -10.97 0.62
CA GLY A 12 -11.73 -10.14 1.67
C GLY A 12 -11.26 -11.08 2.76
N VAL A 13 -9.95 -11.19 2.96
CA VAL A 13 -9.39 -11.84 4.15
C VAL A 13 -9.81 -10.98 5.33
N THR A 14 -10.97 -11.26 5.90
CA THR A 14 -11.35 -10.78 7.22
C THR A 14 -10.45 -11.48 8.22
N CYS A 15 -9.43 -10.77 8.71
CA CYS A 15 -8.64 -11.22 9.85
C CYS A 15 -9.51 -11.16 11.11
N SER A 16 -10.33 -12.19 11.34
CA SER A 16 -10.94 -12.45 12.63
C SER A 16 -9.92 -13.16 13.51
N ARG A 17 -9.54 -12.51 14.62
CA ARG A 17 -8.70 -13.00 15.74
C ARG A 17 -8.55 -14.52 15.80
N ALA A 18 -7.36 -15.04 15.47
CA ALA A 18 -6.91 -16.36 15.87
C ALA A 18 -5.53 -16.22 16.55
N ALA A 19 -5.41 -16.86 17.71
CA ALA A 19 -4.36 -16.70 18.70
C ALA A 19 -2.92 -16.79 18.16
N GLN A 20 -2.09 -15.85 18.62
CA GLN A 20 -0.63 -15.95 18.57
C GLN A 20 -0.16 -17.20 19.35
N ARG A 21 0.62 -18.06 18.70
CA ARG A 21 1.57 -18.94 19.38
C ARG A 21 2.91 -18.89 18.62
N PRO A 22 4.04 -18.62 19.30
CA PRO A 22 5.35 -18.60 18.65
C PRO A 22 5.81 -20.03 18.35
N VAL A 23 6.23 -20.30 17.11
CA VAL A 23 6.93 -21.54 16.74
C VAL A 23 8.42 -21.24 16.67
N LEU A 24 9.16 -21.81 17.61
CA LEU A 24 10.61 -21.78 17.72
C LEU A 24 11.20 -22.76 16.69
N LEU A 25 11.87 -22.27 15.63
CA LEU A 25 12.57 -23.11 14.66
C LEU A 25 14.07 -23.19 15.00
N LYS A 26 14.48 -24.38 15.42
CA LYS A 26 15.85 -24.78 15.74
C LYS A 26 16.55 -25.18 14.44
N MET A 27 17.48 -24.37 13.94
CA MET A 27 18.32 -24.72 12.79
C MET A 27 19.52 -25.56 13.27
N GLY A 28 19.58 -26.81 12.81
CA GLY A 28 20.67 -27.74 13.07
C GLY A 28 21.91 -27.47 12.22
N SER A 29 23.05 -27.74 12.83
CA SER A 29 24.41 -27.70 12.30
C SER A 29 24.66 -28.67 11.14
N GLY A 30 25.37 -28.20 10.11
CA GLY A 30 25.91 -29.01 9.02
C GLY A 30 27.10 -28.31 8.37
N GLU A 31 28.30 -28.55 8.93
CA GLU A 31 29.62 -28.44 8.27
C GLU A 31 29.65 -29.30 6.97
N SER A 32 30.54 -29.18 5.99
CA SER A 32 31.59 -28.26 5.55
C SER A 32 32.14 -28.87 4.23
N ARG A 33 32.68 -28.05 3.31
CA ARG A 33 34.05 -28.17 2.74
C ARG A 33 34.28 -27.24 1.52
N PRO A 34 35.54 -26.84 1.25
CA PRO A 34 35.86 -25.54 0.67
C PRO A 34 36.49 -25.60 -0.74
N GLY A 35 36.26 -24.56 -1.53
CA GLY A 35 37.00 -24.26 -2.76
C GLY A 35 37.93 -23.06 -2.54
N LYS A 36 39.25 -23.29 -2.63
CA LYS A 36 40.30 -22.27 -2.60
C LYS A 36 40.24 -21.41 -3.87
N VAL A 37 40.36 -20.09 -3.71
CA VAL A 37 41.06 -19.24 -4.69
C VAL A 37 42.04 -18.33 -3.92
N SER A 38 43.29 -18.39 -4.37
CA SER A 38 44.49 -17.78 -3.80
C SER A 38 44.61 -16.31 -4.20
N LEU A 39 44.92 -15.43 -3.25
CA LEU A 39 45.70 -14.21 -3.51
C LEU A 39 46.67 -13.98 -2.34
N CYS A 40 47.94 -14.25 -2.58
CA CYS A 40 49.06 -13.82 -1.75
C CYS A 40 49.60 -12.52 -2.36
N GLY A 41 49.87 -11.53 -1.52
CA GLY A 41 50.44 -10.24 -1.92
C GLY A 41 50.60 -9.33 -0.71
N ASP A 42 51.55 -9.66 0.16
CA ASP A 42 52.03 -8.75 1.21
C ASP A 42 52.63 -7.49 0.58
N THR A 43 52.09 -6.31 0.92
CA THR A 43 52.90 -5.09 1.06
C THR A 43 52.36 -4.26 2.21
N SER A 44 53.24 -3.97 3.17
CA SER A 44 53.01 -2.98 4.21
C SER A 44 52.96 -1.58 3.59
N SER A 45 52.03 -0.72 4.04
CA SER A 45 52.27 0.69 4.41
C SER A 45 51.01 1.57 4.38
N LYS A 46 50.91 2.40 5.43
CA LYS A 46 50.17 3.67 5.56
C LYS A 46 48.64 3.66 5.67
N ALA A 47 48.17 4.30 6.75
CA ALA A 47 46.79 4.69 6.98
C ALA A 47 46.25 5.55 5.82
N PRO A 48 44.95 5.42 5.45
CA PRO A 48 44.38 6.23 4.39
C PRO A 48 44.25 7.69 4.83
N ALA A 49 44.82 8.58 4.02
CA ALA A 49 44.68 10.03 4.15
C ALA A 49 43.21 10.46 3.98
N SER A 50 42.82 11.53 4.68
CA SER A 50 41.51 12.16 4.54
C SER A 50 41.22 12.53 3.08
N PRO A 51 39.95 12.50 2.62
CA PRO A 51 39.62 12.88 1.25
C PRO A 51 40.06 14.32 0.97
N ALA A 52 40.83 14.52 -0.11
CA ALA A 52 41.24 15.83 -0.57
C ALA A 52 40.02 16.66 -0.98
N GLU A 53 39.93 17.91 -0.51
CA GLU A 53 38.86 18.84 -0.89
C GLU A 53 38.89 19.14 -2.40
N PRO A 54 37.74 19.21 -3.08
CA PRO A 54 37.69 19.53 -4.50
C PRO A 54 38.11 20.99 -4.73
N LYS A 55 39.24 21.16 -5.43
CA LYS A 55 39.72 22.45 -5.95
C LYS A 55 38.74 22.98 -6.99
N GLY A 56 37.94 23.98 -6.63
CA GLY A 56 37.06 24.70 -7.57
C GLY A 56 35.74 25.25 -7.02
N LYS A 57 35.63 25.59 -5.73
CA LYS A 57 34.41 26.22 -5.21
C LYS A 57 34.35 27.69 -5.66
N ARG A 58 33.30 28.05 -6.41
CA ARG A 58 32.93 29.47 -6.67
C ARG A 58 32.83 30.20 -5.32
N PRO A 59 33.25 31.48 -5.22
CA PRO A 59 33.18 32.22 -3.96
C PRO A 59 31.75 32.25 -3.42
N PRO A 60 31.55 32.25 -2.09
CA PRO A 60 30.23 32.29 -1.50
C PRO A 60 29.47 33.55 -1.95
N VAL A 61 28.29 33.36 -2.54
CA VAL A 61 27.35 34.41 -2.89
C VAL A 61 26.56 34.71 -1.62
N LEU A 62 26.85 35.86 -1.01
CA LEU A 62 26.16 36.33 0.19
C LEU A 62 25.07 37.32 -0.22
N VAL A 63 23.84 37.06 0.22
CA VAL A 63 22.73 38.01 0.17
C VAL A 63 22.19 38.12 1.59
N ASP A 64 22.19 39.34 2.14
CA ASP A 64 21.75 39.62 3.51
C ASP A 64 22.39 38.73 4.60
N GLY A 65 23.67 38.36 4.41
CA GLY A 65 24.41 37.50 5.34
C GLY A 65 24.19 36.00 5.16
N VAL A 66 23.33 35.59 4.22
CA VAL A 66 23.03 34.18 3.91
C VAL A 66 23.84 33.73 2.69
N THR A 67 24.53 32.59 2.80
CA THR A 67 25.28 32.02 1.68
C THR A 67 24.34 31.24 0.75
N LEU A 68 24.02 31.81 -0.41
CA LEU A 68 23.05 31.24 -1.37
C LEU A 68 23.57 30.02 -2.15
N ASN A 69 24.89 29.86 -2.23
CA ASN A 69 25.56 28.74 -2.87
C ASN A 69 26.29 27.82 -1.87
N GLY A 70 25.92 27.91 -0.59
CA GLY A 70 26.40 27.04 0.48
C GLY A 70 25.58 25.74 0.55
N PRO A 71 26.00 24.76 1.36
CA PRO A 71 25.16 23.61 1.66
C PRO A 71 23.83 24.09 2.28
N THR A 72 22.71 23.58 1.75
CA THR A 72 21.36 23.97 2.17
C THR A 72 20.92 23.34 3.49
N LEU A 73 21.69 22.38 4.03
CA LEU A 73 21.40 21.69 5.27
C LEU A 73 22.60 21.77 6.22
N ASP A 74 22.37 22.20 7.46
CA ASP A 74 23.35 22.00 8.53
C ASP A 74 23.28 20.54 9.01
N ILE A 75 24.30 19.78 8.63
CA ILE A 75 24.41 18.34 8.97
C ILE A 75 24.46 18.13 10.49
N ARG A 76 25.09 19.04 11.25
CA ARG A 76 25.21 18.89 12.71
C ARG A 76 23.88 19.09 13.40
N GLU A 77 23.09 20.08 12.95
CA GLU A 77 21.74 20.30 13.46
C GLU A 77 20.84 19.09 13.13
N ALA A 78 20.92 18.58 11.91
CA ALA A 78 20.19 17.38 11.50
C ALA A 78 20.55 16.15 12.36
N GLU A 79 21.85 15.91 12.59
CA GLU A 79 22.32 14.82 13.45
C GLU A 79 21.85 15.00 14.91
N SER A 80 21.87 16.23 15.43
CA SER A 80 21.38 16.52 16.77
C SER A 80 19.89 16.21 16.89
N PHE A 81 19.09 16.60 15.89
CA PHE A 81 17.66 16.30 15.88
C PHE A 81 17.38 14.80 15.87
N LEU A 82 18.05 14.03 15.02
CA LEU A 82 17.88 12.58 15.01
C LEU A 82 18.28 11.93 16.34
N ARG A 83 19.38 12.39 16.94
CA ARG A 83 19.86 11.91 18.24
C ARG A 83 18.87 12.18 19.37
N ASP A 84 18.21 13.33 19.36
CA ASP A 84 17.29 13.73 20.43
C ASP A 84 15.87 13.20 20.22
N ALA A 85 15.42 13.05 18.96
CA ALA A 85 14.09 12.57 18.62
C ALA A 85 13.94 11.05 18.76
N MET A 86 14.98 10.27 18.44
CA MET A 86 14.90 8.81 18.52
C MET A 86 14.60 8.28 19.94
N PRO A 87 15.23 8.76 21.02
CA PRO A 87 14.87 8.38 22.38
C PRO A 87 13.38 8.62 22.69
N ILE A 88 12.80 9.71 22.20
CA ILE A 88 11.37 10.01 22.38
C ILE A 88 10.51 8.93 21.72
N ILE A 89 10.83 8.54 20.49
CA ILE A 89 10.09 7.48 19.78
C ILE A 89 10.22 6.15 20.55
N MET A 90 11.43 5.79 20.96
CA MET A 90 11.67 4.56 21.71
C MET A 90 10.86 4.51 23.01
N GLU A 91 10.89 5.58 23.80
CA GLU A 91 10.20 5.63 25.09
C GLU A 91 8.68 5.78 24.94
N GLU A 92 8.23 6.81 24.24
CA GLU A 92 6.82 7.25 24.23
C GLU A 92 5.94 6.50 23.23
N ALA A 93 6.51 6.03 22.11
CA ALA A 93 5.77 5.37 21.05
C ALA A 93 5.93 3.84 21.06
N ILE A 94 7.09 3.33 21.49
CA ILE A 94 7.36 1.88 21.48
C ILE A 94 7.13 1.30 22.88
N TRP A 95 7.94 1.68 23.88
CA TRP A 95 7.89 1.01 25.19
C TRP A 95 6.57 1.24 25.92
N LYS A 96 6.13 2.49 26.06
CA LYS A 96 4.85 2.81 26.71
C LYS A 96 3.65 2.22 25.97
N ALA A 97 3.68 2.13 24.64
CA ALA A 97 2.58 1.55 23.87
C ALA A 97 2.39 0.05 24.10
N THR A 98 3.43 -0.64 24.57
CA THR A 98 3.38 -2.07 24.92
C THR A 98 3.08 -2.34 26.39
N ASP A 99 3.09 -1.31 27.25
CA ASP A 99 2.72 -1.46 28.66
C ASP A 99 1.19 -1.42 28.83
N VAL A 100 0.63 -2.51 29.35
CA VAL A 100 -0.81 -2.64 29.61
C VAL A 100 -1.33 -1.70 30.69
N LYS A 101 -0.44 -1.07 31.47
CA LYS A 101 -0.78 -0.04 32.47
C LYS A 101 -0.95 1.34 31.86
N GLU A 102 -0.44 1.56 30.65
CA GLU A 102 -0.56 2.83 29.94
C GLU A 102 -1.92 2.96 29.25
N LYS A 103 -2.31 4.21 28.97
CA LYS A 103 -3.56 4.46 28.24
C LYS A 103 -3.40 4.10 26.77
N VAL A 104 -4.39 3.39 26.21
CA VAL A 104 -4.48 3.14 24.76
C VAL A 104 -4.63 4.44 23.96
N CYS A 105 -5.29 5.44 24.53
CA CYS A 105 -5.47 6.76 23.92
C CYS A 105 -5.74 7.82 24.99
N GLU A 106 -5.07 8.97 24.89
CA GLU A 106 -5.37 10.18 25.65
C GLU A 106 -6.40 11.03 24.86
N TRP A 107 -7.68 10.64 24.94
CA TRP A 107 -8.74 11.26 24.14
C TRP A 107 -8.93 12.77 24.41
N ARG A 108 -9.11 13.54 23.33
CA ARG A 108 -9.47 14.96 23.29
C ARG A 108 -10.49 15.20 22.18
N SER A 109 -11.36 16.19 22.35
CA SER A 109 -12.21 16.66 21.25
C SER A 109 -11.36 17.30 20.14
N PRO A 110 -11.84 17.34 18.88
CA PRO A 110 -11.11 17.98 17.78
C PRO A 110 -10.72 19.44 18.07
N GLU A 111 -11.58 20.19 18.75
CA GLU A 111 -11.34 21.59 19.12
C GLU A 111 -10.20 21.67 20.14
N GLN A 112 -10.29 20.90 21.23
CA GLN A 112 -9.24 20.84 22.25
C GLN A 112 -7.90 20.38 21.68
N LEU A 113 -7.91 19.41 20.76
CA LEU A 113 -6.68 18.87 20.19
C LEU A 113 -5.99 19.86 19.25
N LYS A 114 -6.74 20.67 18.51
CA LYS A 114 -6.18 21.76 17.69
C LYS A 114 -5.46 22.79 18.57
N ASP A 115 -6.07 23.18 19.68
CA ASP A 115 -5.48 24.13 20.62
C ASP A 115 -4.20 23.55 21.26
N LEU A 116 -4.20 22.25 21.58
CA LEU A 116 -3.07 21.56 22.18
C LEU A 116 -1.90 21.35 21.21
N LEU A 117 -2.17 21.17 19.92
CA LEU A 117 -1.14 20.84 18.92
C LEU A 117 -0.58 22.05 18.18
N ASP A 118 -1.24 23.21 18.23
CA ASP A 118 -0.85 24.43 17.49
C ASP A 118 -0.43 24.11 16.04
N LEU A 119 -1.38 23.66 15.22
CA LEU A 119 -1.13 23.15 13.87
C LEU A 119 -0.98 24.25 12.79
N GLU A 120 -0.97 25.53 13.19
CA GLU A 120 -0.83 26.64 12.26
C GLU A 120 0.59 26.72 11.70
N LEU A 121 0.70 26.69 10.37
CA LEU A 121 1.99 26.82 9.68
C LEU A 121 2.32 28.30 9.44
N ARG A 122 3.53 28.70 9.81
CA ARG A 122 4.02 30.10 9.80
C ARG A 122 5.23 30.22 8.86
N GLU A 123 5.60 31.46 8.50
CA GLU A 123 6.73 31.72 7.59
C GLU A 123 8.10 31.33 8.18
N GLY A 124 8.25 31.44 9.49
CA GLY A 124 9.48 31.06 10.21
C GLY A 124 9.47 29.63 10.72
N GLY A 125 10.67 29.07 10.91
CA GLY A 125 10.85 27.81 11.64
C GLY A 125 10.72 28.00 13.15
N GLU A 126 10.69 26.88 13.87
CA GLU A 126 10.68 26.88 15.33
C GLU A 126 12.00 26.37 15.89
N ALA A 127 12.31 26.73 17.14
CA ALA A 127 13.54 26.26 17.75
C ALA A 127 13.43 24.76 18.10
N HIS A 128 14.59 24.12 18.12
CA HIS A 128 14.74 22.68 18.34
C HIS A 128 13.92 22.11 19.52
N PRO A 129 13.89 22.73 20.73
CA PRO A 129 13.09 22.20 21.83
C PRO A 129 11.58 22.18 21.56
N GLN A 130 11.06 23.15 20.78
CA GLN A 130 9.65 23.20 20.42
C GLN A 130 9.30 22.08 19.44
N ILE A 131 10.15 21.81 18.45
CA ILE A 131 9.95 20.67 17.53
C ILE A 131 9.94 19.34 18.28
N LEU A 132 10.87 19.13 19.22
CA LEU A 132 10.87 17.91 20.03
C LEU A 132 9.60 17.81 20.91
N GLN A 133 9.09 18.94 21.41
CA GLN A 133 7.82 18.96 22.15
C GLN A 133 6.65 18.57 21.24
N ARG A 134 6.61 19.07 20.00
CA ARG A 134 5.61 18.66 18.99
C ARG A 134 5.66 17.15 18.71
N CYS A 135 6.84 16.54 18.64
CA CYS A 135 6.97 15.08 18.51
C CYS A 135 6.33 14.35 19.70
N ARG A 136 6.56 14.81 20.94
CA ARG A 136 5.96 14.21 22.14
C ARG A 136 4.45 14.33 22.13
N ASP A 137 3.92 15.50 21.80
CA ASP A 137 2.47 15.75 21.80
C ASP A 137 1.78 14.94 20.70
N ALA A 138 2.37 14.87 19.50
CA ALA A 138 1.88 14.01 18.42
C ALA A 138 1.79 12.54 18.86
N ILE A 139 2.81 12.02 19.55
CA ILE A 139 2.82 10.65 20.07
C ILE A 139 1.80 10.49 21.20
N ARG A 140 1.73 11.42 22.15
CA ARG A 140 0.87 11.36 23.34
C ARG A 140 -0.61 11.31 22.98
N TYR A 141 -1.05 12.15 22.03
CA TYR A 141 -2.46 12.26 21.65
C TYR A 141 -2.86 11.30 20.53
N SER A 142 -1.91 10.57 19.94
CA SER A 142 -2.21 9.50 18.98
C SER A 142 -2.66 8.21 19.67
N VAL A 143 -3.54 7.46 19.01
CA VAL A 143 -3.96 6.12 19.46
C VAL A 143 -2.79 5.15 19.36
N LYS A 144 -2.55 4.36 20.41
CA LYS A 144 -1.50 3.34 20.43
C LYS A 144 -2.00 2.06 19.75
N THR A 145 -1.43 1.73 18.59
CA THR A 145 -1.76 0.52 17.81
C THR A 145 -0.68 -0.55 17.98
N GLY A 146 -1.02 -1.81 17.72
CA GLY A 146 -0.05 -2.92 17.80
C GLY A 146 1.20 -2.71 16.92
N MET A 147 2.33 -3.24 17.37
CA MET A 147 3.65 -3.04 16.75
C MET A 147 4.42 -4.37 16.68
N ASP A 148 4.98 -4.69 15.52
CA ASP A 148 5.97 -5.74 15.33
C ASP A 148 7.37 -5.12 15.22
N PRO A 149 8.34 -5.50 16.09
CA PRO A 149 9.62 -4.80 16.17
C PRO A 149 10.48 -4.97 14.92
N TYR A 150 10.43 -6.13 14.26
CA TYR A 150 11.18 -6.37 13.03
C TYR A 150 10.65 -5.54 11.87
N SER A 151 9.32 -5.48 11.73
CA SER A 151 8.64 -4.63 10.74
C SER A 151 8.93 -3.15 11.00
N LEU A 152 9.03 -2.72 12.26
CA LEU A 152 9.34 -1.34 12.59
C LEU A 152 10.76 -0.94 12.15
N VAL A 153 11.77 -1.79 12.42
CA VAL A 153 13.13 -1.55 11.93
C VAL A 153 13.17 -1.52 10.41
N GLY A 154 12.44 -2.44 9.75
CA GLY A 154 12.29 -2.44 8.29
C GLY A 154 11.68 -1.13 7.75
N ARG A 155 10.69 -0.57 8.47
CA ARG A 155 10.12 0.75 8.15
C ARG A 155 11.15 1.86 8.31
N PHE A 156 11.91 1.90 9.42
CA PHE A 156 12.97 2.91 9.59
C PHE A 156 14.02 2.85 8.47
N ILE A 157 14.43 1.66 8.05
CA ILE A 157 15.37 1.50 6.93
C ILE A 157 14.75 2.02 5.63
N THR A 158 13.48 1.69 5.38
CA THR A 158 12.76 2.13 4.17
C THR A 158 12.62 3.65 4.13
N GLU A 159 12.23 4.28 5.24
CA GLU A 159 12.10 5.75 5.33
C GLU A 159 13.46 6.47 5.25
N ALA A 160 14.52 5.89 5.82
CA ALA A 160 15.86 6.49 5.74
C ALA A 160 16.45 6.46 4.33
N ILE A 161 16.16 5.39 3.56
CA ILE A 161 16.61 5.26 2.16
C ILE A 161 15.67 6.03 1.21
N ASN A 162 14.39 6.14 1.56
CA ASN A 162 13.32 6.76 0.77
C ASN A 162 13.32 6.29 -0.71
N PRO A 163 13.26 4.96 -0.96
CA PRO A 163 13.35 4.43 -2.31
C PRO A 163 12.05 4.67 -3.08
N SER A 164 12.14 4.66 -4.42
CA SER A 164 10.96 4.54 -5.26
C SER A 164 11.03 3.29 -6.13
N LEU A 165 9.96 2.49 -6.11
CA LEU A 165 9.90 1.14 -6.69
C LEU A 165 9.47 1.16 -8.17
N TYR A 166 10.27 1.80 -9.03
CA TYR A 166 9.98 1.86 -10.47
C TYR A 166 10.83 0.90 -11.30
N THR A 167 12.14 0.86 -11.04
CA THR A 167 13.08 0.06 -11.83
C THR A 167 14.18 -0.53 -10.94
N TYR A 168 14.81 -1.60 -11.44
CA TYR A 168 15.89 -2.28 -10.73
C TYR A 168 17.08 -1.37 -10.42
N GLU A 169 17.42 -0.43 -11.30
CA GLU A 169 18.58 0.47 -11.12
C GLU A 169 18.43 1.40 -9.92
N VAL A 170 17.20 1.78 -9.55
CA VAL A 170 16.93 2.72 -8.45
C VAL A 170 16.57 2.01 -7.14
N ALA A 171 16.04 0.78 -7.19
CA ALA A 171 15.59 0.04 -6.00
C ALA A 171 15.87 -1.47 -6.08
N PRO A 172 17.13 -1.91 -6.31
CA PRO A 172 17.46 -3.30 -6.63
C PRO A 172 17.10 -4.26 -5.49
N VAL A 173 17.42 -3.90 -4.25
CA VAL A 173 17.18 -4.73 -3.06
C VAL A 173 15.68 -4.88 -2.80
N PHE A 174 14.91 -3.79 -2.91
CA PHE A 174 13.49 -3.80 -2.59
C PHE A 174 12.66 -4.52 -3.66
N LEU A 175 13.04 -4.43 -4.94
CA LEU A 175 12.37 -5.18 -6.01
C LEU A 175 12.60 -6.70 -5.89
N LEU A 176 13.83 -7.13 -5.58
CA LEU A 176 14.09 -8.56 -5.32
C LEU A 176 13.38 -9.05 -4.06
N THR A 177 13.23 -8.18 -3.04
CA THR A 177 12.46 -8.50 -1.84
C THR A 177 10.97 -8.64 -2.15
N GLU A 178 10.41 -7.72 -2.95
CA GLU A 178 9.02 -7.78 -3.39
C GLU A 178 8.74 -9.07 -4.17
N GLU A 179 9.60 -9.42 -5.14
CA GLU A 179 9.51 -10.67 -5.90
C GLU A 179 9.51 -11.90 -4.97
N ALA A 180 10.44 -11.95 -4.01
CA ALA A 180 10.54 -13.07 -3.07
C ALA A 180 9.27 -13.22 -2.20
N VAL A 181 8.72 -12.10 -1.72
CA VAL A 181 7.50 -12.11 -0.91
C VAL A 181 6.28 -12.50 -1.74
N LEU A 182 6.12 -11.95 -2.96
CA LEU A 182 5.02 -12.28 -3.86
C LEU A 182 5.05 -13.77 -4.23
N LYS A 183 6.22 -14.29 -4.60
CA LYS A 183 6.40 -15.72 -4.87
C LYS A 183 5.98 -16.57 -3.67
N LYS A 184 6.36 -16.16 -2.45
CA LYS A 184 5.96 -16.89 -1.24
C LYS A 184 4.45 -16.84 -0.99
N MET A 185 3.81 -15.71 -1.24
CA MET A 185 2.35 -15.57 -1.13
C MET A 185 1.63 -16.45 -2.14
N ILE A 186 2.10 -16.50 -3.39
CA ILE A 186 1.56 -17.37 -4.46
C ILE A 186 1.66 -18.85 -4.07
N GLU A 187 2.79 -19.28 -3.50
CA GLU A 187 2.97 -20.63 -2.96
C GLU A 187 1.93 -20.95 -1.87
N ILE A 188 1.67 -20.02 -0.94
CA ILE A 188 0.69 -20.20 0.16
C ILE A 188 -0.73 -20.31 -0.39
N ILE A 189 -1.06 -19.55 -1.44
CA ILE A 189 -2.36 -19.66 -2.12
C ILE A 189 -2.50 -21.01 -2.84
N GLY A 190 -1.38 -21.63 -3.24
CA GLY A 190 -1.33 -22.97 -3.83
C GLY A 190 -1.36 -22.99 -5.36
N TRP A 191 -1.05 -21.87 -6.02
CA TRP A 191 -0.99 -21.81 -7.49
C TRP A 191 0.26 -22.52 -8.01
N GLN A 192 0.06 -23.64 -8.72
CA GLN A 192 1.15 -24.51 -9.19
C GLN A 192 1.86 -23.98 -10.44
N GLU A 193 1.15 -23.24 -11.29
CA GLU A 193 1.68 -22.68 -12.54
C GLU A 193 2.45 -21.36 -12.32
N GLY A 194 2.62 -20.94 -11.06
CA GLY A 194 3.13 -19.62 -10.70
C GLY A 194 2.02 -18.56 -10.73
N GLY A 195 2.43 -17.30 -10.73
CA GLY A 195 1.52 -16.16 -10.72
C GLY A 195 2.29 -14.85 -10.78
N ASP A 196 1.55 -13.75 -10.84
CA ASP A 196 2.07 -12.40 -10.86
C ASP A 196 1.34 -11.54 -9.83
N GLY A 197 1.95 -10.43 -9.42
CA GLY A 197 1.40 -9.54 -8.41
C GLY A 197 2.21 -8.27 -8.23
N ILE A 198 1.62 -7.32 -7.50
CA ILE A 198 2.26 -6.08 -7.10
C ILE A 198 1.70 -5.64 -5.75
N PHE A 199 2.51 -5.03 -4.90
CA PHE A 199 1.99 -4.37 -3.70
C PHE A 199 1.28 -3.07 -4.08
N SER A 200 0.07 -2.89 -3.56
CA SER A 200 -0.73 -1.69 -3.79
C SER A 200 -0.95 -0.93 -2.47
N PRO A 201 -1.26 0.38 -2.50
CA PRO A 201 -1.53 1.18 -1.31
C PRO A 201 -2.91 0.85 -0.71
N GLY A 202 -3.02 -0.36 -0.15
CA GLY A 202 -4.21 -0.87 0.53
C GLY A 202 -5.10 -1.76 -0.34
N GLY A 203 -5.81 -2.69 0.30
CA GLY A 203 -6.63 -3.70 -0.38
C GLY A 203 -7.76 -3.14 -1.26
N SER A 204 -8.22 -1.91 -1.01
CA SER A 204 -9.18 -1.23 -1.89
C SER A 204 -8.62 -1.01 -3.30
N VAL A 205 -7.35 -0.62 -3.42
CA VAL A 205 -6.68 -0.43 -4.71
C VAL A 205 -6.35 -1.78 -5.34
N SER A 206 -5.97 -2.79 -4.54
CA SER A 206 -5.82 -4.18 -5.05
C SER A 206 -7.10 -4.69 -5.71
N ASN A 207 -8.28 -4.46 -5.10
CA ASN A 207 -9.56 -4.84 -5.72
C ASN A 207 -9.81 -4.07 -7.03
N MET A 208 -9.43 -2.80 -7.10
CA MET A 208 -9.53 -2.01 -8.32
C MET A 208 -8.61 -2.53 -9.43
N TYR A 209 -7.37 -2.90 -9.10
CA TYR A 209 -6.46 -3.59 -10.04
C TYR A 209 -7.07 -4.90 -10.52
N ALA A 210 -7.60 -5.73 -9.62
CA ALA A 210 -8.22 -7.00 -10.00
C ALA A 210 -9.38 -6.82 -11.00
N VAL A 211 -10.25 -5.82 -10.77
CA VAL A 211 -11.34 -5.47 -11.71
C VAL A 211 -10.78 -4.99 -13.05
N ASN A 212 -9.77 -4.12 -13.02
CA ASN A 212 -9.17 -3.57 -14.23
C ASN A 212 -8.46 -4.65 -15.06
N VAL A 213 -7.71 -5.54 -14.42
CA VAL A 213 -7.03 -6.68 -15.06
C VAL A 213 -8.06 -7.64 -15.65
N ALA A 214 -9.11 -7.99 -14.91
CA ALA A 214 -10.18 -8.85 -15.40
C ALA A 214 -10.88 -8.24 -16.63
N ARG A 215 -11.15 -6.94 -16.60
CA ARG A 215 -11.70 -6.19 -17.73
C ARG A 215 -10.76 -6.18 -18.94
N TYR A 216 -9.47 -5.88 -18.73
CA TYR A 216 -8.47 -5.86 -19.81
C TYR A 216 -8.27 -7.23 -20.44
N HIS A 217 -8.23 -8.29 -19.63
CA HIS A 217 -8.15 -9.66 -20.12
C HIS A 217 -9.36 -10.04 -20.97
N HIS A 218 -10.57 -9.58 -20.61
CA HIS A 218 -11.78 -9.88 -21.37
C HIS A 218 -11.93 -9.04 -22.65
N CYS A 219 -11.61 -7.75 -22.57
CA CYS A 219 -11.74 -6.80 -23.66
C CYS A 219 -10.51 -5.87 -23.67
N PRO A 220 -9.38 -6.26 -24.28
CA PRO A 220 -8.13 -5.49 -24.21
C PRO A 220 -8.26 -4.11 -24.87
N ASP A 221 -9.06 -4.01 -25.93
CA ASP A 221 -9.31 -2.77 -26.67
C ASP A 221 -9.91 -1.66 -25.79
N VAL A 222 -10.51 -2.00 -24.64
CA VAL A 222 -11.03 -1.03 -23.66
C VAL A 222 -9.96 -0.03 -23.18
N LYS A 223 -8.69 -0.44 -23.23
CA LYS A 223 -7.55 0.40 -22.85
C LYS A 223 -7.44 1.63 -23.74
N GLU A 224 -7.80 1.50 -25.01
CA GLU A 224 -7.67 2.55 -26.02
C GLU A 224 -9.02 3.14 -26.42
N LEU A 225 -10.04 2.30 -26.60
CA LEU A 225 -11.37 2.69 -27.07
C LEU A 225 -12.33 3.11 -25.95
N GLY A 226 -11.97 2.85 -24.70
CA GLY A 226 -12.82 3.11 -23.53
C GLY A 226 -14.05 2.20 -23.46
N LEU A 227 -14.89 2.42 -22.44
CA LEU A 227 -16.07 1.59 -22.17
C LEU A 227 -17.22 1.79 -23.16
N SER A 228 -17.27 2.92 -23.88
CA SER A 228 -18.32 3.20 -24.87
C SER A 228 -18.28 2.25 -26.06
N ALA A 229 -17.11 1.67 -26.35
CA ALA A 229 -16.92 0.69 -27.41
C ALA A 229 -17.29 -0.75 -26.98
N LEU A 230 -17.67 -0.95 -25.71
CA LEU A 230 -17.99 -2.27 -25.17
C LEU A 230 -19.49 -2.43 -24.90
N PRO A 231 -20.00 -3.68 -24.91
CA PRO A 231 -21.30 -3.95 -24.30
C PRO A 231 -21.25 -3.68 -22.80
N ARG A 232 -22.43 -3.55 -22.19
CA ARG A 232 -22.57 -3.36 -20.74
C ARG A 232 -21.86 -4.48 -19.97
N LEU A 233 -20.87 -4.09 -19.17
CA LEU A 233 -20.18 -4.99 -18.23
C LEU A 233 -20.93 -5.06 -16.91
N VAL A 234 -20.95 -6.24 -16.29
CA VAL A 234 -21.55 -6.49 -14.98
C VAL A 234 -20.55 -7.22 -14.10
N MET A 235 -20.50 -6.83 -12.82
CA MET A 235 -19.69 -7.45 -11.78
C MET A 235 -20.61 -8.10 -10.75
N PHE A 236 -20.14 -9.16 -10.10
CA PHE A 236 -20.90 -9.83 -9.04
C PHE A 236 -20.09 -9.83 -7.75
N THR A 237 -20.76 -9.66 -6.62
CA THR A 237 -20.09 -9.69 -5.31
C THR A 237 -21.04 -10.10 -4.20
N SER A 238 -20.50 -10.51 -3.04
CA SER A 238 -21.30 -10.91 -1.89
C SER A 238 -22.04 -9.72 -1.29
N GLN A 239 -23.21 -9.97 -0.68
CA GLN A 239 -23.87 -9.01 0.21
C GLN A 239 -22.95 -8.52 1.35
N GLU A 240 -22.04 -9.38 1.80
CA GLU A 240 -21.07 -9.09 2.86
C GLU A 240 -19.74 -8.54 2.33
N CYS A 241 -19.67 -8.15 1.06
CA CYS A 241 -18.42 -7.69 0.47
C CYS A 241 -17.95 -6.34 1.03
N HIS A 242 -16.64 -6.09 0.93
CA HIS A 242 -16.09 -4.78 1.26
C HIS A 242 -16.59 -3.72 0.25
N TYR A 243 -16.96 -2.54 0.77
CA TYR A 243 -17.52 -1.44 -0.03
C TYR A 243 -16.62 -0.97 -1.19
N SER A 244 -15.32 -1.33 -1.18
CA SER A 244 -14.38 -0.97 -2.24
C SER A 244 -14.73 -1.57 -3.60
N VAL A 245 -15.49 -2.66 -3.66
CA VAL A 245 -15.95 -3.25 -4.93
C VAL A 245 -16.86 -2.27 -5.67
N ALA A 246 -17.83 -1.68 -4.98
CA ALA A 246 -18.71 -0.66 -5.55
C ALA A 246 -17.94 0.62 -5.92
N LYS A 247 -16.96 1.02 -5.08
CA LYS A 247 -16.06 2.15 -5.41
C LYS A 247 -15.25 1.88 -6.67
N ALA A 248 -14.70 0.67 -6.83
CA ALA A 248 -13.95 0.28 -8.03
C ALA A 248 -14.84 0.34 -9.28
N ALA A 249 -16.08 -0.16 -9.20
CA ALA A 249 -17.02 -0.09 -10.33
C ALA A 249 -17.35 1.36 -10.73
N ALA A 250 -17.58 2.25 -9.76
CA ALA A 250 -17.79 3.66 -10.02
C ALA A 250 -16.55 4.32 -10.65
N PHE A 251 -15.38 4.10 -10.04
CA PHE A 251 -14.12 4.72 -10.46
C PHE A 251 -13.66 4.27 -11.85
N LEU A 252 -13.86 2.99 -12.17
CA LEU A 252 -13.47 2.43 -13.47
C LEU A 252 -14.50 2.69 -14.58
N GLY A 253 -15.59 3.42 -14.30
CA GLY A 253 -16.63 3.77 -15.28
C GLY A 253 -17.64 2.65 -15.56
N ILE A 254 -17.59 1.53 -14.83
CA ILE A 254 -18.55 0.43 -14.97
C ILE A 254 -19.92 0.83 -14.39
N GLY A 255 -19.92 1.65 -13.34
CA GLY A 255 -21.12 2.12 -12.66
C GLY A 255 -21.64 1.16 -11.60
N THR A 256 -22.10 1.70 -10.47
CA THR A 256 -22.54 0.91 -9.30
C THR A 256 -23.80 0.10 -9.56
N ASN A 257 -24.67 0.55 -10.47
CA ASN A 257 -25.86 -0.20 -10.91
C ASN A 257 -25.50 -1.51 -11.62
N ASN A 258 -24.25 -1.66 -12.07
CA ASN A 258 -23.73 -2.87 -12.71
C ASN A 258 -22.96 -3.77 -11.72
N VAL A 259 -23.07 -3.52 -10.42
CA VAL A 259 -22.54 -4.39 -9.36
C VAL A 259 -23.69 -5.19 -8.75
N TYR A 260 -23.76 -6.47 -9.11
CA TYR A 260 -24.86 -7.36 -8.76
C TYR A 260 -24.51 -8.04 -7.43
N VAL A 261 -25.23 -7.62 -6.40
CA VAL A 261 -25.05 -8.12 -5.04
C VAL A 261 -25.76 -9.46 -4.88
N ILE A 262 -25.01 -10.48 -4.48
CA ILE A 262 -25.49 -11.85 -4.31
C ILE A 262 -25.83 -12.09 -2.84
N PRO A 263 -27.02 -12.62 -2.51
CA PRO A 263 -27.39 -12.98 -1.15
C PRO A 263 -26.41 -13.97 -0.49
N SER A 264 -26.27 -13.82 0.83
CA SER A 264 -25.45 -14.69 1.68
C SER A 264 -26.29 -15.59 2.57
N ASP A 265 -25.72 -16.74 2.98
CA ASP A 265 -26.30 -17.61 3.99
C ASP A 265 -26.20 -16.98 5.40
N LYS A 266 -26.76 -17.66 6.41
CA LYS A 266 -26.73 -17.19 7.82
C LYS A 266 -25.32 -17.04 8.41
N ARG A 267 -24.28 -17.51 7.72
CA ARG A 267 -22.87 -17.40 8.13
C ARG A 267 -22.13 -16.34 7.31
N GLY A 268 -22.83 -15.56 6.48
CA GLY A 268 -22.25 -14.54 5.62
C GLY A 268 -21.58 -15.09 4.36
N LYS A 269 -21.79 -16.36 4.00
CA LYS A 269 -21.21 -16.95 2.78
C LYS A 269 -22.15 -16.73 1.60
N MET A 270 -21.64 -16.21 0.49
CA MET A 270 -22.40 -16.07 -0.76
C MET A 270 -23.07 -17.40 -1.14
N ILE A 271 -24.35 -17.36 -1.50
CA ILE A 271 -25.12 -18.54 -1.91
C ILE A 271 -24.86 -18.83 -3.41
N PRO A 272 -24.22 -19.94 -3.78
CA PRO A 272 -23.86 -20.21 -5.18
C PRO A 272 -25.07 -20.33 -6.12
N ALA A 273 -26.20 -20.86 -5.62
CA ALA A 273 -27.42 -20.96 -6.41
C ALA A 273 -28.01 -19.59 -6.77
N GLU A 274 -27.91 -18.60 -5.88
CA GLU A 274 -28.35 -17.22 -6.17
C GLU A 274 -27.37 -16.52 -7.12
N PHE A 275 -26.09 -16.83 -7.00
CA PHE A 275 -25.08 -16.36 -7.95
C PHE A 275 -25.40 -16.80 -9.39
N GLU A 276 -25.66 -18.09 -9.60
CA GLU A 276 -26.01 -18.62 -10.94
C GLU A 276 -27.26 -17.93 -11.51
N LYS A 277 -28.30 -17.72 -10.70
CA LYS A 277 -29.51 -16.99 -11.11
C LYS A 277 -29.19 -15.57 -11.59
N GLN A 278 -28.31 -14.86 -10.89
CA GLN A 278 -27.92 -13.49 -11.27
C GLN A 278 -27.08 -13.47 -12.55
N VAL A 279 -26.24 -14.49 -12.78
CA VAL A 279 -25.50 -14.64 -14.04
C VAL A 279 -26.47 -14.84 -15.21
N GLN A 280 -27.47 -15.70 -15.07
CA GLN A 280 -28.49 -15.92 -16.11
C GLN A 280 -29.30 -14.65 -16.37
N ARG A 281 -29.68 -13.92 -15.32
CA ARG A 281 -30.34 -12.61 -15.43
C ARG A 281 -29.48 -11.60 -16.21
N ALA A 282 -28.21 -11.46 -15.86
CA ALA A 282 -27.30 -10.52 -16.53
C ALA A 282 -27.14 -10.85 -18.02
N LYS A 283 -27.03 -12.14 -18.37
CA LYS A 283 -27.01 -12.60 -19.77
C LYS A 283 -28.31 -12.25 -20.49
N TYR A 284 -29.46 -12.48 -19.86
CA TYR A 284 -30.76 -12.13 -20.44
C TYR A 284 -30.86 -10.62 -20.71
N GLU A 285 -30.51 -9.79 -19.73
CA GLU A 285 -30.52 -8.33 -19.89
C GLU A 285 -29.53 -7.84 -20.97
N ALA A 286 -28.37 -8.49 -21.10
CA ALA A 286 -27.40 -8.19 -22.16
C ALA A 286 -27.91 -8.58 -23.56
N CYS A 287 -28.69 -9.65 -23.67
CA CYS A 287 -29.32 -10.08 -24.93
C CYS A 287 -30.57 -9.25 -25.30
N TRP A 288 -31.14 -8.47 -24.37
CA TRP A 288 -32.46 -7.84 -24.53
C TRP A 288 -32.49 -6.42 -25.09
N GLY A 289 -31.34 -5.83 -25.43
CA GLY A 289 -31.29 -4.51 -26.09
C GLY A 289 -32.05 -4.47 -27.43
N GLY A 290 -32.07 -5.58 -28.19
CA GLY A 290 -32.83 -5.68 -29.44
C GLY A 290 -34.30 -6.07 -29.25
N GLY A 291 -34.65 -6.80 -28.18
CA GLY A 291 -36.01 -7.27 -27.90
C GLY A 291 -36.94 -6.18 -27.35
N ALA A 292 -36.39 -5.22 -26.60
CA ALA A 292 -37.16 -4.09 -26.09
C ALA A 292 -37.64 -3.14 -27.23
N LEU A 293 -36.97 -3.11 -28.38
CA LEU A 293 -37.49 -2.47 -29.60
C LEU A 293 -38.82 -3.08 -30.05
N MET A 294 -39.03 -4.38 -29.83
CA MET A 294 -40.23 -5.12 -30.29
C MET A 294 -41.37 -5.10 -29.26
N SER A 295 -41.13 -4.67 -28.02
CA SER A 295 -42.14 -4.62 -26.97
C SER A 295 -42.80 -3.24 -26.85
N LYS A 296 -44.08 -3.11 -27.20
CA LYS A 296 -44.86 -1.86 -27.01
C LYS A 296 -44.87 -1.36 -25.57
N LYS A 297 -44.73 -2.26 -24.58
CA LYS A 297 -44.74 -1.92 -23.15
C LYS A 297 -43.38 -1.43 -22.63
N HIS A 298 -42.26 -1.86 -23.22
CA HIS A 298 -40.92 -1.64 -22.65
C HIS A 298 -39.98 -0.83 -23.57
N ARG A 299 -40.44 -0.41 -24.76
CA ARG A 299 -39.66 0.43 -25.71
C ARG A 299 -39.21 1.77 -25.12
N TYR A 300 -39.90 2.30 -24.11
CA TYR A 300 -39.51 3.54 -23.43
C TYR A 300 -38.14 3.47 -22.74
N LEU A 301 -37.65 2.26 -22.40
CA LEU A 301 -36.33 2.04 -21.80
C LEU A 301 -35.17 2.33 -22.77
N LEU A 302 -35.46 2.53 -24.06
CA LEU A 302 -34.50 2.78 -25.14
C LEU A 302 -34.69 4.17 -25.80
N GLN A 303 -35.43 5.08 -25.18
CA GLN A 303 -35.55 6.46 -25.68
C GLN A 303 -34.21 7.20 -25.54
N GLY A 304 -33.65 7.67 -26.67
CA GLY A 304 -32.37 8.38 -26.73
C GLY A 304 -31.22 7.61 -27.38
N ILE A 305 -31.47 6.43 -27.97
CA ILE A 305 -30.48 5.64 -28.74
C ILE A 305 -30.35 6.11 -30.21
N HIS A 306 -30.69 7.37 -30.49
CA HIS A 306 -30.46 8.04 -31.77
C HIS A 306 -29.43 9.15 -31.58
#